data_AF-A0AAV5ZCT7-F1
#
_entry.id   AF-A0AAV5ZCT7-F1
#
_cell.length_a   1.000
_cell.length_b   1.000
_cell.length_c   1.000
_cell.angle_alpha   90.00
_cell.angle_beta   90.00
_cell.angle_gamma   90.00
#
_symmetry.space_group_name_H-M   'P 1'
#
loop_
_entity.id
_entity.type
_entity.pdbx_description
1 polymer ?
#
loop_
_entity_poly.entity_id
_entity_poly.type
_entity_poly.pdbx_seq_one_letter_code
_entity_poly.pdbx_strand_id
1 'polypeptide(L)'
;MEREAGSGRVIALLLVVIALAAMAEVVAGRAVAPAPPAPASEIPRAVAETPRASSAEVLLRLGDEARRRGDAPAARRAYLVALFRARGEGSLPGVVAAAEAFAALGDEAVVQQAVAMAEPLATAPGADATARARLAALRERGAP
;
A
#
# COMPACT_ATOMS: atom_id res chain seq x y z
N MET A 1 -34.44 -19.07 26.39
CA MET A 1 -33.21 -19.40 25.66
C MET A 1 -33.33 -18.79 24.26
N GLU A 2 -33.22 -17.46 24.13
CA GLU A 2 -33.39 -16.74 22.84
C GLU A 2 -32.56 -15.42 22.75
N ARG A 3 -31.54 -15.23 23.62
CA ARG A 3 -30.78 -13.96 23.66
C ARG A 3 -29.47 -13.96 22.84
N GLU A 4 -29.01 -15.11 22.34
CA GLU A 4 -27.74 -15.21 21.61
C GLU A 4 -27.84 -14.83 20.12
N ALA A 5 -28.97 -15.12 19.46
CA ALA A 5 -29.12 -14.85 18.01
C ALA A 5 -29.18 -13.35 17.67
N GLY A 6 -29.64 -12.51 18.61
CA GLY A 6 -29.68 -11.05 18.44
C GLY A 6 -28.31 -10.40 18.58
N SER A 7 -27.43 -10.94 19.43
CA SER A 7 -26.14 -10.34 19.75
C SER A 7 -25.19 -10.37 18.54
N GLY A 8 -25.14 -11.49 17.81
CA GLY A 8 -24.31 -11.61 16.61
C GLY A 8 -24.71 -10.62 15.50
N ARG A 9 -26.02 -10.39 15.32
CA ARG A 9 -26.53 -9.39 14.37
C ARG A 9 -26.21 -7.96 14.82
N VAL A 10 -26.33 -7.66 16.11
CA VAL A 10 -25.99 -6.34 16.67
C VAL A 10 -24.49 -6.06 16.56
N ILE A 11 -23.64 -7.06 16.83
CA ILE A 11 -22.18 -6.96 16.67
C ILE A 11 -21.83 -6.73 15.20
N ALA A 12 -22.43 -7.48 14.27
CA ALA A 12 -22.22 -7.27 12.84
C ALA A 12 -22.64 -5.86 12.37
N LEU A 13 -23.79 -5.36 12.86
CA LEU A 13 -24.26 -4.01 12.57
C LEU A 13 -23.33 -2.94 13.13
N LEU A 14 -22.84 -3.11 14.36
CA LEU A 14 -21.86 -2.21 14.97
C LEU A 14 -20.55 -2.17 14.17
N LEU A 15 -20.03 -3.33 13.74
CA LEU A 15 -18.81 -3.40 12.93
C LEU A 15 -18.96 -2.70 11.58
N VAL A 16 -20.11 -2.87 10.91
CA VAL A 16 -20.40 -2.19 9.63
C VAL A 16 -20.53 -0.68 9.83
N VAL A 17 -21.20 -0.22 10.89
CA VAL A 17 -21.33 1.21 11.21
C VAL A 17 -19.96 1.82 11.53
N ILE A 18 -19.12 1.14 12.31
CA ILE A 18 -17.75 1.58 12.62
C ILE A 18 -16.91 1.65 11.35
N ALA A 19 -16.97 0.64 10.48
CA ALA A 19 -16.25 0.63 9.22
C ALA A 19 -16.69 1.77 8.28
N LEU A 20 -18.00 2.04 8.20
CA LEU A 20 -18.53 3.15 7.40
C LEU A 20 -18.14 4.52 7.98
N ALA A 21 -18.14 4.68 9.31
CA ALA A 21 -17.69 5.89 9.97
C ALA A 21 -16.18 6.15 9.73
N ALA A 22 -15.36 5.10 9.78
CA ALA A 22 -13.93 5.20 9.47
C ALA A 22 -13.67 5.58 8.00
N MET A 23 -14.51 5.10 7.07
CA MET A 23 -14.40 5.49 5.65
C MET A 23 -14.88 6.92 5.39
N ALA A 24 -15.85 7.45 6.16
CA ALA A 24 -16.31 8.82 6.05
C ALA A 24 -15.24 9.85 6.45
N GLU A 25 -14.40 9.53 7.46
CA GLU A 25 -13.25 10.35 7.86
C GLU A 25 -12.19 10.49 6.75
N VAL A 26 -12.09 9.51 5.84
CA VAL A 26 -11.10 9.50 4.75
C VAL A 26 -11.52 10.37 3.56
N VAL A 27 -12.82 10.62 3.37
CA VAL A 27 -13.37 11.41 2.25
C VAL A 27 -13.58 12.88 2.61
N ALA A 28 -13.76 13.21 3.89
CA ALA A 28 -13.69 14.58 4.35
C ALA A 28 -12.22 14.98 4.53
N GLY A 29 -11.52 15.22 3.42
CA GLY A 29 -10.25 15.93 3.46
C GLY A 29 -10.42 17.14 4.39
N ARG A 30 -9.68 17.18 5.50
CA ARG A 30 -9.68 18.33 6.40
C ARG A 30 -9.38 19.54 5.52
N ALA A 31 -10.40 20.32 5.20
CA ALA A 31 -10.21 21.68 4.77
C ALA A 31 -9.58 22.36 5.99
N VAL A 32 -8.24 22.38 6.01
CA VAL A 32 -7.49 23.23 6.92
C VAL A 32 -7.91 24.63 6.55
N ALA A 33 -8.82 25.20 7.35
CA ALA A 33 -9.05 26.63 7.32
C ALA A 33 -7.67 27.30 7.43
N PRO A 34 -7.34 28.29 6.60
CA PRO A 34 -6.06 28.97 6.70
C PRO A 34 -5.93 29.48 8.14
N ALA A 35 -4.92 28.99 8.84
CA ALA A 35 -4.64 29.43 10.20
C ALA A 35 -4.49 30.97 10.17
N PRO A 36 -5.02 31.69 11.17
CA PRO A 36 -4.72 33.11 11.29
C PRO A 36 -3.20 33.29 11.28
N PRO A 37 -2.66 34.34 10.65
CA PRO A 37 -1.22 34.55 10.59
C PRO A 37 -0.66 34.51 12.01
N ALA A 38 0.27 33.58 12.25
CA ALA A 38 0.93 33.44 13.52
C ALA A 38 1.63 34.78 13.87
N PRO A 39 1.66 35.18 15.16
CA PRO A 39 2.44 36.35 15.55
C PRO A 39 3.90 36.14 15.15
N ALA A 40 4.51 37.20 14.60
CA ALA A 40 5.79 37.18 13.89
C ALA A 40 7.03 36.85 14.77
N SER A 41 6.86 36.22 15.94
CA SER A 41 7.93 35.94 16.91
C SER A 41 8.19 34.47 17.21
N GLU A 42 7.46 33.53 16.61
CA GLU A 42 7.77 32.10 16.77
C GLU A 42 8.72 31.67 15.66
N ILE A 43 9.98 31.39 16.02
CA ILE A 43 10.89 30.62 15.17
C ILE A 43 10.12 29.36 14.80
N PRO A 44 9.81 29.10 13.50
CA PRO A 44 9.10 27.90 13.12
C PRO A 44 9.96 26.73 13.60
N ARG A 45 9.52 26.06 14.66
CA ARG A 45 10.01 24.71 14.95
C ARG A 45 9.62 23.99 13.68
N ALA A 46 10.60 23.64 12.85
CA ALA A 46 10.35 22.84 11.68
C ALA A 46 9.52 21.67 12.21
N VAL A 47 8.22 21.66 11.88
CA VAL A 47 7.42 20.46 11.98
C VAL A 47 8.25 19.54 11.12
N ALA A 48 8.99 18.63 11.76
CA ALA A 48 9.84 17.70 11.06
C ALA A 48 8.88 17.03 10.10
N GLU A 49 8.91 17.45 8.84
CA GLU A 49 8.09 16.86 7.81
C GLU A 49 8.46 15.40 7.92
N THR A 50 7.50 14.57 8.36
CA THR A 50 7.66 13.13 8.35
C THR A 50 8.28 12.81 7.00
N PRO A 51 9.50 12.23 6.95
CA PRO A 51 10.19 12.06 5.69
C PRO A 51 9.21 11.46 4.70
N ARG A 52 8.83 12.24 3.67
CA ARG A 52 7.86 11.78 2.68
C ARG A 52 8.41 10.45 2.20
N ALA A 53 7.64 9.36 2.37
CA ALA A 53 8.05 8.06 1.88
C ALA A 53 8.55 8.24 0.44
N SER A 54 9.83 7.92 0.21
CA SER A 54 10.43 8.05 -1.12
C SER A 54 9.57 7.29 -2.13
N SER A 55 9.59 7.70 -3.41
CA SER A 55 8.78 7.03 -4.45
C SER A 55 8.99 5.52 -4.42
N ALA A 56 7.98 4.75 -4.85
CA ALA A 56 8.07 3.29 -4.89
C ALA A 56 9.33 2.82 -5.64
N GLU A 57 9.70 3.52 -6.72
CA GLU A 57 10.92 3.26 -7.47
C GLU A 57 12.20 3.39 -6.63
N VAL A 58 12.32 4.43 -5.80
CA VAL A 58 13.50 4.60 -4.93
C VAL A 58 13.58 3.48 -3.90
N LEU A 59 12.44 3.06 -3.36
CA LEU A 59 12.37 1.96 -2.39
C LEU A 59 12.71 0.61 -3.04
N LEU A 60 12.30 0.38 -4.30
CA LEU A 60 12.73 -0.78 -5.08
C LEU A 60 14.25 -0.81 -5.25
N ARG A 61 14.85 0.31 -5.67
CA ARG A 61 16.31 0.42 -5.82
C ARG A 61 17.05 0.18 -4.51
N LEU A 62 16.52 0.67 -3.39
CA LEU A 62 17.07 0.42 -2.05
C LEU A 62 17.01 -1.07 -1.68
N GLY A 63 15.87 -1.73 -1.96
CA GLY A 63 15.71 -3.15 -1.72
C GLY A 63 16.63 -3.99 -2.60
N ASP A 64 16.82 -3.61 -3.86
CA ASP A 64 17.77 -4.27 -4.77
C ASP A 64 19.21 -4.15 -4.28
N GLU A 65 19.59 -2.99 -3.74
CA GLU A 65 20.92 -2.82 -3.14
C GLU A 65 21.10 -3.67 -1.89
N ALA A 66 20.09 -3.72 -1.00
CA ALA A 66 20.12 -4.62 0.15
C ALA A 66 20.26 -6.09 -0.27
N ARG A 67 19.49 -6.52 -1.27
CA ARG A 67 19.54 -7.89 -1.82
C ARG A 67 20.90 -8.22 -2.42
N ARG A 68 21.49 -7.30 -3.20
CA ARG A 68 22.86 -7.47 -3.75
C ARG A 68 23.92 -7.67 -2.67
N ARG A 69 23.76 -7.00 -1.53
CA ARG A 69 24.64 -7.15 -0.35
C ARG A 69 24.34 -8.38 0.50
N GLY A 70 23.36 -9.20 0.12
CA GLY A 70 22.93 -10.39 0.88
C GLY A 70 22.06 -10.09 2.10
N ASP A 71 21.60 -8.85 2.28
CA ASP A 71 20.73 -8.44 3.40
C ASP A 71 19.25 -8.64 3.03
N ALA A 72 18.81 -9.90 3.03
CA ALA A 72 17.44 -10.27 2.70
C ALA A 72 16.39 -9.62 3.64
N PRO A 73 16.60 -9.48 4.96
CA PRO A 73 15.67 -8.76 5.83
C PRO A 73 15.50 -7.28 5.46
N ALA A 74 16.59 -6.57 5.12
CA ALA A 74 16.48 -5.18 4.68
C ALA A 74 15.81 -5.07 3.30
N ALA A 75 16.11 -5.98 2.38
CA ALA A 75 15.45 -6.05 1.08
C ALA A 75 13.93 -6.21 1.22
N ARG A 76 13.48 -7.18 2.05
CA ARG A 76 12.04 -7.38 2.34
C ARG A 76 11.36 -6.14 2.87
N ARG A 77 11.99 -5.45 3.84
CA ARG A 77 11.43 -4.21 4.39
C ARG A 77 11.28 -3.14 3.31
N ALA A 78 12.30 -2.92 2.49
CA ALA A 78 12.27 -1.93 1.43
C ALA A 78 11.19 -2.26 0.37
N TYR A 79 11.11 -3.52 -0.06
CA TYR A 79 10.09 -3.97 -1.02
C TYR A 79 8.66 -3.90 -0.45
N LEU A 80 8.45 -4.15 0.84
CA LEU A 80 7.13 -4.00 1.47
C LEU A 80 6.66 -2.54 1.44
N VAL A 81 7.55 -1.60 1.79
CA VAL A 81 7.23 -0.18 1.71
C VAL A 81 6.98 0.23 0.26
N ALA A 82 7.79 -0.28 -0.69
CA ALA A 82 7.59 -0.02 -2.11
C ALA A 82 6.24 -0.51 -2.63
N LEU A 83 5.82 -1.72 -2.23
CA LEU A 83 4.54 -2.32 -2.64
C LEU A 83 3.35 -1.46 -2.19
N PHE A 84 3.29 -1.11 -0.91
CA PHE A 84 2.20 -0.29 -0.39
C PHE A 84 2.23 1.13 -0.95
N ARG A 85 3.43 1.67 -1.22
CA ARG A 85 3.58 2.98 -1.86
C ARG A 85 3.06 2.95 -3.29
N ALA A 86 3.48 1.99 -4.11
CA ALA A 86 3.02 1.82 -5.49
C ALA A 86 1.50 1.62 -5.56
N ARG A 87 0.95 0.82 -4.63
CA ARG A 87 -0.50 0.64 -4.50
C ARG A 87 -1.21 1.96 -4.19
N GLY A 88 -0.70 2.74 -3.23
CA GLY A 88 -1.26 4.05 -2.89
C GLY A 88 -1.16 5.07 -4.03
N GLU A 89 -0.14 4.95 -4.88
CA GLU A 89 0.03 5.74 -6.10
C GLU A 89 -0.84 5.25 -7.27
N GLY A 90 -1.56 4.13 -7.13
CA GLY A 90 -2.30 3.50 -8.23
C GLY A 90 -1.39 2.94 -9.34
N SER A 91 -0.12 2.71 -9.04
CA SER A 91 0.90 2.34 -10.01
C SER A 91 0.94 0.83 -10.22
N LEU A 92 0.27 0.35 -11.27
CA LEU A 92 0.38 -1.05 -11.70
C LEU A 92 1.85 -1.47 -11.95
N PRO A 93 2.68 -0.71 -12.69
CA PRO A 93 4.08 -1.08 -12.89
C PRO A 93 4.87 -1.20 -11.57
N GLY A 94 4.60 -0.31 -10.61
CA GLY A 94 5.27 -0.35 -9.31
C GLY A 94 4.87 -1.56 -8.47
N VAL A 95 3.58 -1.93 -8.45
CA VAL A 95 3.08 -3.12 -7.74
C VAL A 95 3.67 -4.39 -8.35
N VAL A 96 3.71 -4.48 -9.68
CA VAL A 96 4.30 -5.62 -10.40
C VAL A 96 5.79 -5.73 -10.14
N ALA A 97 6.54 -4.62 -10.18
CA ALA A 97 7.97 -4.62 -9.88
C ALA A 97 8.26 -5.07 -8.44
N ALA A 98 7.44 -4.67 -7.47
CA ALA A 98 7.57 -5.16 -6.09
C ALA A 98 7.28 -6.66 -5.99
N ALA A 99 6.27 -7.17 -6.70
CA ALA A 99 5.99 -8.60 -6.76
C ALA A 99 7.16 -9.41 -7.35
N GLU A 100 7.76 -8.95 -8.44
CA GLU A 100 8.95 -9.57 -9.04
C GLU A 100 10.15 -9.55 -8.07
N ALA A 101 10.30 -8.47 -7.30
CA ALA A 101 11.34 -8.35 -6.29
C ALA A 101 11.16 -9.34 -5.13
N PHE A 102 9.93 -9.58 -4.67
CA PHE A 102 9.63 -10.63 -3.69
C PHE A 102 9.83 -12.04 -4.26
N ALA A 103 9.49 -12.27 -5.54
CA ALA A 103 9.77 -13.53 -6.21
C ALA A 103 11.28 -13.81 -6.25
N ALA A 104 12.11 -12.79 -6.47
CA ALA A 104 13.57 -12.92 -6.41
C ALA A 104 14.12 -13.24 -5.00
N LEU A 105 13.32 -13.05 -3.95
CA LEU A 105 13.65 -13.46 -2.57
C LEU A 105 13.05 -14.84 -2.20
N GLY A 106 12.22 -15.43 -3.06
CA GLY A 106 11.48 -16.67 -2.80
C GLY A 106 10.26 -16.49 -1.88
N ASP A 107 9.77 -15.25 -1.71
CA ASP A 107 8.66 -14.95 -0.80
C ASP A 107 7.29 -15.16 -1.48
N GLU A 108 7.00 -16.39 -1.91
CA GLU A 108 5.85 -16.72 -2.77
C GLU A 108 4.48 -16.28 -2.21
N ALA A 109 4.27 -16.39 -0.89
CA ALA A 109 3.04 -15.92 -0.26
C ALA A 109 2.83 -14.40 -0.45
N VAL A 110 3.90 -13.63 -0.42
CA VAL A 110 3.85 -12.18 -0.64
C VAL A 110 3.63 -11.88 -2.12
N VAL A 111 4.22 -12.68 -3.02
CA VAL A 111 4.00 -12.56 -4.46
C VAL A 111 2.51 -12.75 -4.79
N GLN A 112 1.87 -13.79 -4.28
CA GLN A 112 0.44 -14.03 -4.50
C GLN A 112 -0.43 -12.86 -4.02
N GLN A 113 -0.11 -12.30 -2.86
CA GLN A 113 -0.83 -11.15 -2.33
C GLN A 113 -0.60 -9.88 -3.17
N ALA A 114 0.62 -9.64 -3.63
CA ALA A 114 0.94 -8.52 -4.51
C ALA A 114 0.23 -8.65 -5.88
N VAL A 115 0.14 -9.87 -6.43
CA VAL A 115 -0.64 -10.18 -7.63
C VAL A 115 -2.12 -9.85 -7.43
N ALA A 116 -2.72 -10.29 -6.31
CA ALA A 116 -4.10 -9.96 -5.97
C ALA A 116 -4.33 -8.44 -5.83
N MET A 117 -3.36 -7.71 -5.26
CA MET A 117 -3.41 -6.25 -5.18
C MET A 117 -3.32 -5.55 -6.54
N ALA A 118 -2.68 -6.18 -7.53
CA ALA A 118 -2.50 -5.64 -8.87
C ALA A 118 -3.73 -5.83 -9.78
N GLU A 119 -4.60 -6.80 -9.49
CA GLU A 119 -5.81 -7.08 -10.30
C GLU A 119 -6.66 -5.83 -10.58
N PRO A 120 -7.05 -5.03 -9.58
CA PRO A 120 -7.92 -3.88 -9.83
C PRO A 120 -7.20 -2.77 -10.62
N LEU A 121 -5.87 -2.72 -10.54
CA LEU A 121 -5.05 -1.76 -11.30
C LEU A 121 -4.87 -2.22 -12.75
N ALA A 122 -4.85 -3.52 -12.99
CA ALA A 122 -4.74 -4.13 -14.32
C ALA A 122 -6.02 -4.00 -15.16
N THR A 123 -7.18 -3.87 -14.52
CA THR A 123 -8.47 -3.67 -15.21
C THR A 123 -8.83 -2.20 -15.41
N ALA A 124 -8.05 -1.28 -14.85
CA ALA A 124 -8.28 0.15 -14.99
C ALA A 124 -8.09 0.61 -16.46
N PRO A 125 -8.90 1.57 -16.94
CA PRO A 125 -8.71 2.18 -18.26
C PRO A 125 -7.30 2.75 -18.40
N GLY A 126 -6.61 2.44 -19.51
CA GLY A 126 -5.25 2.90 -19.74
C GLY A 126 -4.16 2.16 -18.95
N ALA A 127 -4.49 1.04 -18.30
CA ALA A 127 -3.51 0.23 -17.58
C ALA A 127 -2.34 -0.23 -18.49
N ASP A 128 -1.13 -0.04 -17.98
CA ASP A 128 0.13 -0.32 -18.68
C ASP A 128 0.17 -1.76 -19.22
N ALA A 129 0.32 -1.89 -20.55
CA ALA A 129 0.25 -3.17 -21.24
C ALA A 129 1.42 -4.10 -20.87
N THR A 130 2.60 -3.54 -20.68
CA THR A 130 3.80 -4.29 -20.31
C THR A 130 3.69 -4.83 -18.89
N ALA A 131 3.19 -4.01 -17.95
CA ALA A 131 2.95 -4.43 -16.58
C ALA A 131 1.86 -5.51 -16.51
N ARG A 132 0.81 -5.41 -17.33
CA ARG A 132 -0.21 -6.48 -17.45
C ARG A 132 0.39 -7.80 -17.94
N ALA A 133 1.28 -7.77 -18.93
CA ALA A 133 1.95 -8.96 -19.43
C ALA A 133 2.86 -9.60 -18.36
N ARG A 134 3.64 -8.78 -17.64
CA ARG A 134 4.47 -9.25 -16.51
C ARG A 134 3.63 -9.82 -15.37
N LEU A 135 2.49 -9.21 -15.07
CA LEU A 135 1.53 -9.71 -14.07
C LEU A 135 0.93 -11.06 -14.49
N ALA A 136 0.62 -11.26 -15.78
CA ALA A 136 0.20 -12.57 -16.29
C ALA A 136 1.29 -13.63 -16.09
N ALA A 137 2.53 -13.32 -16.43
CA ALA A 137 3.65 -14.23 -16.22
C ALA A 137 3.88 -14.57 -14.72
N LEU A 138 3.63 -13.63 -13.80
CA LEU A 138 3.66 -13.90 -12.35
C LEU A 138 2.58 -14.91 -11.93
N ARG A 139 1.35 -14.78 -12.46
CA ARG A 139 0.26 -15.71 -12.18
C ARG A 139 0.54 -17.11 -12.69
N GLU A 140 1.08 -17.23 -13.89
CA GLU A 140 1.41 -18.51 -14.51
C GLU A 140 2.48 -19.26 -13.70
N ARG A 141 3.45 -18.56 -13.10
CA ARG A 141 4.46 -19.18 -12.22
C ARG A 141 3.91 -19.65 -10.88
N GLY A 142 2.91 -18.94 -10.34
CA GLY A 142 2.29 -19.25 -9.05
C GLY A 142 1.07 -20.17 -9.14
N ALA A 143 0.67 -20.58 -10.35
CA ALA A 143 -0.38 -21.57 -10.56
C ALA A 143 0.14 -22.96 -10.12
N PRO A 144 -0.61 -23.71 -9.30
CA PRO A 144 -0.23 -25.04 -8.86
C PRO A 144 -0.19 -26.06 -10.00
#